data_AF-A0A2E2ERQ9-F1
#
_entry.id   AF-A0A2E2ERQ9-F1
#
_cell.length_a   1.000
_cell.length_b   1.000
_cell.length_c   1.000
_cell.angle_alpha   90.00
_cell.angle_beta   90.00
_cell.angle_gamma   90.00
#
_symmetry.space_group_name_H-M   'P 1'
#
loop_
_entity.id
_entity.type
_entity.pdbx_description
1 polymer ?
#
loop_
_entity_poly.entity_id
_entity_poly.type
_entity_poly.pdbx_seq_one_letter_code
_entity_poly.pdbx_strand_id
1 'polypeptide(L)'
;MKKLLFLSFILCVNFSFGQELNEFELKSRKKADHVFSKIAESQSHNFPYLLLSSGNSYYLIIIDRKTHYTMVKANLDENDNVDIESLKSIKKSNKILNKAFDKLIYKTDFTGFQSDFFKNGYKHASGATTYFVMKDENRIRYGESSLSIIIDPSPINKEVYTYLLTLLINK
;
A
#
# COMPACT_ATOMS: atom_id res chain seq x y z
N MET A 1 2.26 -2.44 60.54
CA MET A 1 2.02 -1.35 59.57
C MET A 1 2.19 -1.92 58.16
N LYS A 2 1.07 -2.17 57.46
CA LYS A 2 1.06 -2.72 56.10
C LYS A 2 1.37 -1.58 55.11
N LYS A 3 2.52 -1.62 54.43
CA LYS A 3 2.81 -0.71 53.32
C LYS A 3 2.22 -1.31 52.04
N LEU A 4 1.15 -0.70 51.54
CA LEU A 4 0.59 -0.96 50.22
C LEU A 4 1.57 -0.43 49.17
N LEU A 5 2.15 -1.32 48.36
CA LEU A 5 2.90 -0.95 47.15
C LEU A 5 1.86 -0.73 46.04
N PHE A 6 1.56 0.54 45.75
CA PHE A 6 0.75 0.91 44.59
C PHE A 6 1.61 0.75 43.32
N LEU A 7 1.31 -0.28 42.53
CA LEU A 7 1.88 -0.50 41.21
C LEU A 7 1.22 0.49 40.23
N SER A 8 1.96 1.49 39.78
CA SER A 8 1.51 2.40 38.71
C SER A 8 1.75 1.74 37.36
N PHE A 9 0.71 1.15 36.78
CA PHE A 9 0.73 0.65 35.41
C PHE A 9 0.38 1.83 34.48
N ILE A 10 1.40 2.54 34.00
CA ILE A 10 1.22 3.57 32.96
C ILE A 10 0.94 2.84 31.65
N LEU A 11 -0.34 2.67 31.34
CA LEU A 11 -0.84 2.33 30.01
C LEU A 11 -0.57 3.53 29.10
N CYS A 12 0.60 3.57 28.47
CA CYS A 12 0.84 4.39 27.28
C CYS A 12 0.02 3.79 26.12
N VAL A 13 -1.30 4.04 26.13
CA VAL A 13 -2.13 3.85 24.95
C VAL A 13 -1.73 4.95 23.98
N ASN A 14 -0.79 4.66 23.08
CA ASN A 14 -0.58 5.47 21.90
C ASN A 14 -1.86 5.39 21.07
N PHE A 15 -2.82 6.29 21.34
CA PHE A 15 -3.91 6.56 20.43
C PHE A 15 -3.29 7.16 19.16
N SER A 16 -2.93 6.28 18.23
CA SER A 16 -2.66 6.67 16.85
C SER A 16 -4.00 7.18 16.31
N PHE A 17 -4.19 8.50 16.30
CA PHE A 17 -5.32 9.13 15.62
C PHE A 17 -5.12 8.95 14.11
N GLY A 18 -5.44 7.76 13.61
CA GLY A 18 -5.52 7.51 12.19
C GLY A 18 -6.66 8.33 11.60
N GLN A 19 -6.43 8.96 10.44
CA GLN A 19 -7.48 9.64 9.68
C GLN A 19 -8.62 8.65 9.37
N GLU A 20 -9.87 9.08 9.56
CA GLU A 20 -11.03 8.33 9.10
C GLU A 20 -11.08 8.33 7.56
N LEU A 21 -11.28 7.15 6.98
CA LEU A 21 -11.40 7.01 5.52
C LEU A 21 -12.76 7.49 5.05
N ASN A 22 -12.78 8.24 3.96
CA ASN A 22 -14.04 8.48 3.25
C ASN A 22 -14.49 7.22 2.48
N GLU A 23 -15.73 7.25 1.97
CA GLU A 23 -16.34 6.10 1.28
C GLU A 23 -15.52 5.64 0.07
N PHE A 24 -14.98 6.59 -0.71
CA PHE A 24 -14.17 6.28 -1.88
C PHE A 24 -12.86 5.58 -1.49
N GLU A 25 -12.16 6.09 -0.47
CA GLU A 25 -10.91 5.52 0.05
C GLU A 25 -11.14 4.12 0.61
N LEU A 26 -12.24 3.93 1.35
CA LEU A 26 -12.65 2.63 1.87
C LEU A 26 -12.95 1.65 0.75
N LYS A 27 -13.62 2.10 -0.32
CA LYS A 27 -13.90 1.28 -1.51
C LYS A 27 -12.61 0.85 -2.21
N SER A 28 -11.67 1.77 -2.40
CA SER A 28 -10.35 1.47 -2.98
C SER A 28 -9.59 0.43 -2.16
N ARG A 29 -9.54 0.59 -0.83
CA ARG A 29 -8.93 -0.38 0.09
C ARG A 29 -9.58 -1.76 -0.04
N LYS A 30 -10.92 -1.83 0.03
CA LYS A 30 -11.67 -3.09 -0.05
C LYS A 30 -11.43 -3.83 -1.36
N LYS A 31 -11.45 -3.11 -2.50
CA LYS A 31 -11.19 -3.71 -3.81
C LYS A 31 -9.75 -4.20 -3.93
N ALA A 32 -8.77 -3.44 -3.44
CA ALA A 32 -7.38 -3.89 -3.40
C ALA A 32 -7.17 -5.15 -2.56
N ASP A 33 -7.79 -5.21 -1.38
CA ASP A 33 -7.73 -6.40 -0.52
C ASP A 33 -8.42 -7.61 -1.18
N HIS A 34 -9.55 -7.40 -1.85
CA HIS A 34 -10.25 -8.44 -2.62
C HIS A 34 -9.42 -8.99 -3.78
N VAL A 35 -8.77 -8.12 -4.56
CA VAL A 35 -7.91 -8.55 -5.67
C VAL A 35 -6.73 -9.37 -5.13
N PHE A 36 -6.10 -8.92 -4.04
CA PHE A 36 -5.02 -9.68 -3.42
C PHE A 36 -5.48 -11.04 -2.89
N SER A 37 -6.64 -11.11 -2.22
CA SER A 37 -7.17 -12.36 -1.65
C SER A 37 -7.45 -13.41 -2.73
N LYS A 38 -7.98 -12.97 -3.89
CA LYS A 38 -8.24 -13.85 -5.03
C LYS A 38 -6.98 -14.37 -5.72
N ILE A 39 -5.94 -13.55 -5.83
CA ILE A 39 -4.76 -13.89 -6.64
C ILE A 39 -3.68 -14.60 -5.81
N ALA A 40 -3.37 -14.06 -4.64
CA ALA A 40 -2.06 -14.26 -4.03
C ALA A 40 -2.10 -14.71 -2.58
N GLU A 41 -3.22 -14.54 -1.86
CA GLU A 41 -3.26 -14.76 -0.41
C GLU A 41 -2.92 -16.20 -0.01
N SER A 42 -3.46 -17.20 -0.71
CA SER A 42 -3.17 -18.61 -0.44
C SER A 42 -1.69 -19.00 -0.65
N GLN A 43 -0.97 -18.25 -1.50
CA GLN A 43 0.43 -18.52 -1.85
C GLN A 43 1.42 -17.58 -1.14
N SER A 44 0.90 -16.61 -0.39
CA SER A 44 1.68 -15.46 0.07
C SER A 44 1.34 -15.01 1.48
N HIS A 45 0.70 -15.86 2.29
CA HIS A 45 0.24 -15.52 3.64
C HIS A 45 1.33 -14.85 4.50
N ASN A 46 2.58 -15.29 4.38
CA ASN A 46 3.72 -14.78 5.16
C ASN A 46 4.77 -14.03 4.31
N PHE A 47 4.41 -13.57 3.10
CA PHE A 47 5.30 -12.77 2.27
C PHE A 47 4.85 -11.32 2.24
N PRO A 48 5.77 -10.35 2.40
CA PRO A 48 5.50 -8.95 2.14
C PRO A 48 5.04 -8.74 0.70
N TYR A 49 4.18 -7.75 0.47
CA TYR A 49 3.78 -7.37 -0.86
C TYR A 49 3.51 -5.87 -1.00
N LEU A 50 3.64 -5.39 -2.23
CA LEU A 50 3.21 -4.08 -2.68
C LEU A 50 1.99 -4.27 -3.56
N LEU A 51 1.01 -3.39 -3.43
CA LEU A 51 -0.11 -3.30 -4.34
C LEU A 51 -0.27 -1.85 -4.76
N LEU A 52 -0.31 -1.63 -6.06
CA LEU A 52 -0.66 -0.36 -6.68
C LEU A 52 -1.83 -0.59 -7.62
N SER A 53 -2.87 0.23 -7.54
CA SER A 53 -3.98 0.22 -8.49
C SER A 53 -4.17 1.56 -9.16
N SER A 54 -4.86 1.55 -10.30
CA SER A 54 -5.37 2.73 -10.98
C SER A 54 -6.86 2.55 -11.27
N GLY A 55 -7.66 3.56 -10.90
CA GLY A 55 -9.10 3.61 -11.15
C GLY A 55 -9.91 2.51 -10.45
N ASN A 56 -9.34 1.80 -9.47
CA ASN A 56 -9.92 0.59 -8.87
C ASN A 56 -10.17 -0.57 -9.85
N SER A 57 -9.56 -0.54 -11.04
CA SER A 57 -9.76 -1.54 -12.10
C SER A 57 -8.47 -2.23 -12.52
N TYR A 58 -7.34 -1.52 -12.54
CA TYR A 58 -6.05 -2.08 -12.93
C TYR A 58 -5.14 -2.23 -11.72
N TYR A 59 -4.56 -3.40 -11.52
CA TYR A 59 -3.78 -3.73 -10.33
C TYR A 59 -2.40 -4.27 -10.71
N LEU A 60 -1.39 -3.79 -9.99
CA LEU A 60 -0.04 -4.31 -9.95
C LEU A 60 0.21 -4.83 -8.54
N ILE A 61 0.53 -6.12 -8.42
CA ILE A 61 0.93 -6.76 -7.16
C ILE A 61 2.36 -7.22 -7.30
N ILE A 62 3.22 -6.87 -6.35
CA ILE A 62 4.59 -7.37 -6.28
C ILE A 62 4.78 -8.05 -4.94
N ILE A 63 5.18 -9.31 -4.95
CA ILE A 63 5.35 -10.13 -3.74
C ILE A 63 6.83 -10.36 -3.54
N ASP A 64 7.33 -10.01 -2.36
CA ASP A 64 8.71 -10.27 -1.95
C ASP A 64 8.85 -11.73 -1.54
N ARG A 65 9.40 -12.56 -2.44
CA ARG A 65 9.86 -13.89 -2.10
C ARG A 65 11.36 -13.87 -1.81
N LYS A 66 11.80 -14.78 -0.93
CA LYS A 66 13.21 -14.89 -0.51
C LYS A 66 14.21 -14.92 -1.67
N THR A 67 13.86 -15.51 -2.81
CA THR A 67 14.77 -15.70 -3.96
C THR A 67 14.51 -14.75 -5.14
N HIS A 68 13.30 -14.17 -5.23
CA HIS A 68 12.87 -13.36 -6.37
C HIS A 68 11.62 -12.54 -6.00
N TYR A 69 11.25 -11.58 -6.82
CA TYR A 69 9.93 -10.94 -6.75
C TYR A 69 8.96 -11.61 -7.70
N THR A 70 7.74 -11.88 -7.26
CA THR A 70 6.64 -12.24 -8.15
C THR A 70 5.83 -10.99 -8.45
N MET A 71 5.76 -10.61 -9.73
CA MET A 71 4.94 -9.51 -10.20
C MET A 71 3.69 -10.06 -10.88
N VAL A 72 2.53 -9.58 -10.48
CA VAL A 72 1.23 -9.90 -11.07
C VAL A 72 0.59 -8.61 -11.56
N LYS A 73 0.07 -8.62 -12.78
CA LYS A 73 -0.89 -7.62 -13.24
C LYS A 73 -2.26 -8.25 -13.36
N ALA A 74 -3.27 -7.53 -12.91
CA ALA A 74 -4.64 -8.02 -12.93
C ALA A 74 -5.64 -6.89 -13.18
N ASN A 75 -6.78 -7.28 -13.74
CA ASN A 75 -7.93 -6.43 -13.96
C ASN A 75 -9.06 -6.85 -13.02
N LEU A 76 -9.79 -5.87 -12.50
CA LEU A 76 -11.03 -6.06 -11.76
C LEU A 76 -12.17 -5.49 -12.59
N ASP A 77 -13.12 -6.34 -12.96
CA ASP A 77 -14.31 -5.92 -13.70
C ASP A 77 -15.36 -5.29 -12.76
N GLU A 78 -16.48 -4.84 -13.34
CA GLU A 78 -17.57 -4.21 -12.58
C GLU A 78 -18.32 -5.19 -11.67
N ASN A 79 -18.21 -6.50 -11.92
CA ASN A 79 -18.81 -7.58 -11.14
C ASN A 79 -17.84 -8.13 -10.07
N ASP A 80 -16.72 -7.44 -9.84
CA ASP A 80 -15.64 -7.82 -8.95
C ASP A 80 -14.98 -9.18 -9.30
N ASN A 81 -15.04 -9.60 -10.56
CA ASN A 81 -14.22 -10.69 -11.07
C ASN A 81 -12.81 -10.21 -11.34
N VAL A 82 -11.85 -11.07 -11.00
CA VAL A 82 -10.42 -10.78 -11.12
C VAL A 82 -9.84 -11.59 -12.27
N ASP A 83 -9.29 -10.91 -13.26
CA ASP A 83 -8.59 -11.52 -14.39
C ASP A 83 -7.09 -11.21 -14.32
N ILE A 84 -6.24 -12.23 -14.49
CA ILE A 84 -4.78 -12.07 -14.41
C ILE A 84 -4.24 -11.81 -15.82
N GLU A 85 -3.80 -10.58 -16.07
CA GLU A 85 -3.22 -10.19 -17.36
C GLU A 85 -1.80 -10.76 -17.54
N SER A 86 -0.97 -10.74 -16.48
CA SER A 86 0.39 -11.29 -16.58
C SER A 86 0.99 -11.67 -15.23
N LEU A 87 1.92 -12.63 -15.28
CA LEU A 87 2.71 -13.10 -14.16
C LEU A 87 4.20 -13.13 -14.58
N LYS A 88 5.06 -12.43 -13.84
CA LYS A 88 6.51 -12.37 -14.13
C LYS A 88 7.34 -12.59 -12.87
N SER A 89 8.48 -13.25 -13.02
CA SER A 89 9.50 -13.37 -11.97
C SER A 89 10.62 -12.37 -12.20
N ILE A 90 10.96 -11.57 -11.19
CA ILE A 90 11.98 -10.53 -11.25
C ILE A 90 13.09 -10.88 -10.26
N LYS A 91 14.36 -10.81 -10.70
CA LYS A 91 15.51 -11.10 -9.83
C LYS A 91 15.63 -10.09 -8.69
N LYS A 92 16.09 -10.57 -7.53
CA LYS A 92 16.39 -9.79 -6.31
C LYS A 92 17.54 -8.76 -6.45
N SER A 93 18.21 -8.71 -7.61
CA SER A 93 19.19 -7.68 -7.94
C SER A 93 18.56 -6.31 -8.28
N ASN A 94 17.23 -6.23 -8.41
CA ASN A 94 16.53 -4.97 -8.67
C ASN A 94 16.57 -4.05 -7.44
N LYS A 95 17.44 -3.02 -7.50
CA LYS A 95 17.65 -2.06 -6.42
C LYS A 95 16.39 -1.25 -6.05
N ILE A 96 15.56 -0.90 -7.03
CA ILE A 96 14.35 -0.11 -6.79
C ILE A 96 13.32 -0.96 -6.03
N LEU A 97 13.14 -2.22 -6.40
CA LEU A 97 12.26 -3.13 -5.65
C LEU A 97 12.79 -3.43 -4.25
N ASN A 98 14.10 -3.61 -4.07
CA ASN A 98 14.68 -3.76 -2.74
C ASN A 98 14.37 -2.55 -1.85
N LYS A 99 14.46 -1.34 -2.40
CA LYS A 99 14.07 -0.10 -1.72
C LYS A 99 12.56 -0.03 -1.47
N ALA A 100 11.73 -0.47 -2.40
CA ALA A 100 10.27 -0.46 -2.27
C ALA A 100 9.75 -1.37 -1.14
N PHE A 101 10.54 -2.35 -0.69
CA PHE A 101 10.21 -3.20 0.46
C PHE A 101 10.87 -2.74 1.77
N ASP A 102 11.62 -1.63 1.76
CA ASP A 102 12.11 -1.02 3.01
C ASP A 102 10.97 -0.26 3.70
N LYS A 103 10.40 -0.85 4.74
CA LYS A 103 9.27 -0.26 5.49
C LYS A 103 9.58 1.11 6.10
N LEU A 104 10.85 1.43 6.33
CA LEU A 104 11.27 2.68 6.98
C LEU A 104 11.06 3.91 6.09
N ILE A 105 10.90 3.73 4.77
CA ILE A 105 10.66 4.85 3.85
C ILE A 105 9.18 5.27 3.81
N TYR A 106 8.31 4.59 4.55
CA TYR A 106 6.87 4.77 4.52
C TYR A 106 6.32 5.22 5.88
N LYS A 107 5.25 6.02 5.83
CA LYS A 107 4.41 6.30 7.01
C LYS A 107 3.42 5.16 7.23
N THR A 108 2.99 4.93 8.46
CA THR A 108 1.99 3.90 8.78
C THR A 108 0.55 4.39 8.64
N ASP A 109 0.34 5.71 8.69
CA ASP A 109 -0.98 6.31 8.55
C ASP A 109 -1.41 6.39 7.09
N PHE A 110 -2.72 6.31 6.88
CA PHE A 110 -3.33 6.50 5.58
C PHE A 110 -3.15 7.95 5.08
N THR A 111 -2.79 8.11 3.81
CA THR A 111 -2.66 9.42 3.16
C THR A 111 -3.69 9.58 2.04
N GLY A 112 -4.76 10.32 2.33
CA GLY A 112 -5.71 10.85 1.35
C GLY A 112 -5.53 12.35 1.12
N PHE A 113 -6.35 12.94 0.24
CA PHE A 113 -6.32 14.39 -0.03
C PHE A 113 -6.67 15.25 1.20
N GLN A 114 -7.43 14.70 2.15
CA GLN A 114 -7.83 15.37 3.39
C GLN A 114 -6.91 15.03 4.57
N SER A 115 -5.78 14.35 4.33
CA SER A 115 -4.84 13.97 5.37
C SER A 115 -4.01 15.15 5.88
N ASP A 116 -3.47 15.01 7.09
CA ASP A 116 -2.52 15.96 7.68
C ASP A 116 -1.28 16.20 6.81
N PHE A 117 -0.93 15.25 5.93
CA PHE A 117 0.15 15.41 4.97
C PHE A 117 -0.09 16.58 4.00
N PHE A 118 -1.35 16.82 3.63
CA PHE A 118 -1.77 17.90 2.73
C PHE A 118 -2.51 19.02 3.44
N LYS A 119 -2.35 19.18 4.76
CA LYS A 119 -2.99 20.27 5.52
C LYS A 119 -2.65 21.68 5.00
N ASN A 120 -1.49 21.82 4.35
CA ASN A 120 -1.03 23.06 3.72
C ASN A 120 -1.34 23.11 2.21
N GLY A 121 -2.19 22.20 1.71
CA GLY A 121 -2.46 21.99 0.30
C GLY A 121 -1.42 21.11 -0.41
N TYR A 122 -1.75 20.72 -1.64
CA TYR A 122 -0.84 20.12 -2.61
C TYR A 122 -0.58 21.11 -3.74
N LYS A 123 0.59 21.01 -4.37
CA LYS A 123 0.99 21.90 -5.49
C LYS A 123 0.31 21.50 -6.79
N HIS A 124 0.20 20.20 -7.02
CA HIS A 124 -0.35 19.66 -8.26
C HIS A 124 -0.94 18.27 -8.02
N ALA A 125 -2.11 18.01 -8.60
CA ALA A 125 -2.74 16.71 -8.64
C ALA A 125 -3.42 16.52 -10.01
N SER A 126 -3.19 15.40 -10.68
CA SER A 126 -3.76 15.13 -12.01
C SER A 126 -3.79 13.64 -12.35
N GLY A 127 -4.73 13.27 -13.22
CA GLY A 127 -4.94 11.90 -13.70
C GLY A 127 -5.87 11.07 -12.81
N ALA A 128 -5.99 9.79 -13.15
CA ALA A 128 -6.84 8.85 -12.42
C ALA A 128 -6.40 8.69 -10.96
N THR A 129 -7.32 8.30 -10.09
CA THR A 129 -6.98 7.96 -8.70
C THR A 129 -6.25 6.62 -8.67
N THR A 130 -5.22 6.56 -7.85
CA THR A 130 -4.47 5.36 -7.51
C THR A 130 -4.74 4.97 -6.09
N TYR A 131 -4.55 3.68 -5.79
CA TYR A 131 -4.45 3.20 -4.42
C TYR A 131 -3.15 2.41 -4.27
N PHE A 132 -2.35 2.78 -3.28
CA PHE A 132 -1.08 2.13 -2.99
C PHE A 132 -1.06 1.60 -1.56
N VAL A 133 -0.45 0.44 -1.35
CA VAL A 133 -0.11 -0.09 -0.03
C VAL A 133 1.09 -1.02 -0.12
N MET A 134 1.99 -0.93 0.85
CA MET A 134 2.94 -1.99 1.18
C MET A 134 2.42 -2.72 2.42
N LYS A 135 2.38 -4.05 2.38
CA LYS A 135 2.12 -4.88 3.57
C LYS A 135 3.32 -5.74 3.87
N ASP A 136 3.70 -5.80 5.15
CA ASP A 136 4.75 -6.71 5.62
C ASP A 136 4.22 -8.13 5.83
N GLU A 137 5.10 -9.02 6.32
CA GLU A 137 4.77 -10.40 6.67
C GLU A 137 3.67 -10.53 7.73
N ASN A 138 3.45 -9.50 8.55
CA ASN A 138 2.41 -9.44 9.58
C ASN A 138 1.15 -8.71 9.11
N ARG A 139 1.06 -8.38 7.81
CA ARG A 139 -0.03 -7.61 7.19
C ARG A 139 -0.19 -6.19 7.72
N ILE A 140 0.83 -5.65 8.39
CA ILE A 140 0.85 -4.23 8.77
C ILE A 140 0.96 -3.41 7.49
N ARG A 141 0.17 -2.34 7.40
CA ARG A 141 0.11 -1.45 6.23
C ARG A 141 1.10 -0.31 6.37
N TYR A 142 1.82 -0.04 5.29
CA TYR A 142 2.78 1.05 5.19
C TYR A 142 2.57 1.80 3.87
N GLY A 143 2.69 3.11 3.94
CA GLY A 143 2.59 4.05 2.82
C GLY A 143 1.20 4.13 2.22
N GLU A 144 0.19 3.61 2.92
CA GLU A 144 -1.14 3.44 2.36
C GLU A 144 -1.72 4.78 1.92
N SER A 145 -2.15 4.87 0.67
CA SER A 145 -2.62 6.14 0.10
C SER A 145 -3.62 5.93 -1.01
N SER A 146 -4.51 6.91 -1.18
CA SER A 146 -5.47 6.99 -2.28
C SER A 146 -5.42 8.39 -2.90
N LEU A 147 -4.61 8.56 -3.93
CA LEU A 147 -4.25 9.86 -4.50
C LEU A 147 -4.19 9.79 -6.03
N SER A 148 -4.20 10.93 -6.71
CA SER A 148 -4.00 10.97 -8.16
C SER A 148 -2.66 10.36 -8.59
N ILE A 149 -2.61 9.77 -9.80
CA ILE A 149 -1.37 9.24 -10.41
C ILE A 149 -0.23 10.26 -10.32
N ILE A 150 -0.51 11.52 -10.64
CA ILE A 150 0.42 12.62 -10.47
C ILE A 150 0.01 13.39 -9.22
N ILE A 151 0.89 13.48 -8.23
CA ILE A 151 0.69 14.22 -6.98
C ILE A 151 2.01 14.81 -6.48
N ASP A 152 2.00 16.08 -6.09
CA ASP A 152 3.14 16.81 -5.51
C ASP A 152 2.72 17.62 -4.27
N PRO A 153 3.29 17.38 -3.07
CA PRO A 153 4.28 16.35 -2.75
C PRO A 153 3.71 14.92 -2.82
N SER A 154 4.54 13.95 -3.20
CA SER A 154 4.18 12.54 -3.10
C SER A 154 4.49 12.00 -1.70
N PRO A 155 3.56 11.29 -1.03
CA PRO A 155 3.85 10.65 0.25
C PRO A 155 4.71 9.39 0.12
N ILE A 156 4.92 8.90 -1.11
CA ILE A 156 5.75 7.75 -1.41
C ILE A 156 7.06 8.25 -2.00
N ASN A 157 8.15 7.50 -1.79
CA ASN A 157 9.42 7.79 -2.44
C ASN A 157 9.24 7.88 -3.96
N LYS A 158 9.58 9.05 -4.54
CA LYS A 158 9.34 9.37 -5.96
C LYS A 158 9.90 8.33 -6.93
N GLU A 159 11.12 7.83 -6.68
CA GLU A 159 11.76 6.83 -7.53
C GLU A 159 10.99 5.50 -7.53
N VAL A 160 10.58 5.04 -6.34
CA VAL A 160 9.77 3.83 -6.18
C VAL A 160 8.43 4.00 -6.88
N TYR A 161 7.73 5.12 -6.62
CA TYR A 161 6.40 5.35 -7.17
C TYR A 161 6.42 5.45 -8.70
N THR A 162 7.37 6.20 -9.28
CA THR A 162 7.55 6.28 -10.74
C THR A 162 7.84 4.92 -11.37
N TYR A 163 8.66 4.10 -10.71
CA TYR A 163 8.95 2.75 -11.19
C TYR A 163 7.70 1.85 -11.19
N LEU A 164 6.93 1.86 -10.10
CA LEU A 164 5.69 1.09 -10.00
C LEU A 164 4.64 1.54 -11.02
N LEU A 165 4.48 2.86 -11.24
CA LEU A 165 3.59 3.38 -12.28
C LEU A 165 4.01 2.95 -13.68
N THR A 166 5.33 2.95 -13.97
CA THR A 166 5.86 2.47 -15.25
C THR A 166 5.55 0.99 -15.45
N LEU A 167 5.69 0.17 -14.39
CA LEU A 167 5.31 -1.23 -14.43
C LEU A 167 3.80 -1.39 -14.65
N LEU A 168 2.95 -0.61 -13.99
CA LEU A 168 1.50 -0.69 -14.14
C LEU A 168 1.07 -0.36 -15.58
N ILE A 169 1.59 0.73 -16.16
CA ILE A 169 1.16 1.26 -17.46
C ILE A 169 1.74 0.47 -18.64
N ASN A 170 2.99 0.01 -18.56
CA ASN A 170 3.64 -0.67 -19.69
C ASN A 170 3.19 -2.13 -19.80
N LYS A 171 2.37 -2.45 -20.81
CA LYS A 171 1.94 -3.83 -21.14
C LYS A 171 3.13 -4.74 -21.48
#